data_AF-A0A7C1P4Z8-F1
#
_entry.id   AF-A0A7C1P4Z8-F1
#
_cell.length_a   1.000
_cell.length_b   1.000
_cell.length_c   1.000
_cell.angle_alpha   90.00
_cell.angle_beta   90.00
_cell.angle_gamma   90.00
#
_symmetry.space_group_name_H-M   'P 1'
#
loop_
_entity.id
_entity.type
_entity.pdbx_description
1 polymer ?
#
loop_
_entity_poly.entity_id
_entity_poly.type
_entity_poly.pdbx_seq_one_letter_code
_entity_poly.pdbx_strand_id
1 'polypeptide(L)'
;MRIIDEKGRLFGVINVIDLLVIVVVILIIAGAAYKFLAPAATTPPTTVRLEVLIPAVHPETAAMVKVGDRLVAGASYVPVTIKDVRVEPALTTETDSAGRRVVARDPFFKDVYVTLEGVTTIPTAQIKMGAQEIRAGREYYVKSLTYELKGTIVKVALNPAPGK
;
A
#
# COMPACT_ATOMS: atom_id res chain seq x y z
N MET A 1 -7.09 13.01 62.05
CA MET A 1 -7.41 11.57 61.94
C MET A 1 -6.34 10.90 61.09
N ARG A 2 -5.75 9.78 61.54
CA ARG A 2 -4.81 9.00 60.72
C ARG A 2 -5.60 8.28 59.62
N ILE A 3 -5.25 8.51 58.36
CA ILE A 3 -5.92 7.95 57.18
C ILE A 3 -5.62 6.44 57.05
N ILE A 4 -4.51 5.98 57.64
CA ILE A 4 -4.01 4.61 57.59
C ILE A 4 -3.79 4.12 59.03
N ASP A 5 -4.32 2.93 59.35
CA ASP A 5 -4.13 2.29 60.66
C ASP A 5 -2.81 1.48 60.73
N GLU A 6 -2.43 1.04 61.94
CA GLU A 6 -1.19 0.28 62.18
C GLU A 6 -1.16 -1.11 61.51
N LYS A 7 -2.29 -1.56 60.97
CA LYS A 7 -2.44 -2.81 60.22
C LYS A 7 -2.45 -2.56 58.70
N GLY A 8 -2.20 -1.34 58.25
CA GLY A 8 -2.17 -0.96 56.84
C GLY A 8 -3.55 -0.84 56.20
N ARG A 9 -4.60 -0.60 56.98
CA ARG A 9 -5.98 -0.40 56.46
C ARG A 9 -6.29 1.08 56.28
N LEU A 10 -6.87 1.41 55.13
CA LEU A 10 -7.38 2.75 54.82
C LEU A 10 -8.75 2.92 55.51
N PHE A 11 -8.88 3.96 56.34
CA PHE A 11 -10.09 4.25 57.13
C PHE A 11 -10.60 3.09 58.03
N GLY A 12 -9.76 2.10 58.33
CA GLY A 12 -10.11 0.93 59.16
C GLY A 12 -10.99 -0.12 58.48
N VAL A 13 -11.40 0.08 57.22
CA VAL A 13 -12.37 -0.79 56.50
C VAL A 13 -11.68 -1.72 55.50
N ILE A 14 -10.73 -1.21 54.71
CA ILE A 14 -10.10 -1.95 53.59
C ILE A 14 -8.58 -1.92 53.70
N ASN A 15 -7.92 -3.03 53.36
CA ASN A 15 -6.46 -3.10 53.27
C ASN A 15 -5.95 -2.26 52.09
N VAL A 16 -4.89 -1.46 52.30
CA VAL A 16 -4.29 -0.62 51.24
C VAL A 16 -3.85 -1.45 50.03
N ILE A 17 -3.37 -2.68 50.26
CA ILE A 17 -2.97 -3.60 49.18
C ILE A 17 -4.18 -4.00 48.32
N ASP A 18 -5.30 -4.31 48.96
CA ASP A 18 -6.53 -4.73 48.28
C ASP A 18 -7.14 -3.58 47.47
N LEU A 19 -7.13 -2.36 48.04
CA LEU A 19 -7.52 -1.15 47.32
C LEU A 19 -6.68 -0.92 46.05
N LEU A 20 -5.37 -1.14 46.14
CA LEU A 20 -4.47 -0.99 44.99
C LEU A 20 -4.78 -2.02 43.90
N VAL A 21 -5.03 -3.28 44.27
CA VAL A 21 -5.44 -4.33 43.32
C VAL A 21 -6.74 -3.96 42.63
N ILE A 22 -7.75 -3.47 43.36
CA ILE A 22 -9.02 -3.01 42.79
C ILE A 22 -8.81 -1.88 41.80
N VAL A 23 -7.97 -0.88 42.13
CA VAL A 23 -7.66 0.24 41.22
C VAL A 23 -7.00 -0.26 39.93
N VAL A 24 -6.05 -1.20 40.03
CA VAL A 24 -5.40 -1.80 38.85
C VAL A 24 -6.41 -2.55 37.99
N VAL A 25 -7.31 -3.33 38.58
CA VAL A 25 -8.36 -4.06 37.85
C VAL A 25 -9.30 -3.07 37.13
N ILE A 26 -9.71 -1.99 37.78
CA ILE A 26 -10.54 -0.93 37.18
C ILE A 26 -9.80 -0.28 35.99
N LEU A 27 -8.51 0.03 36.13
CA LEU A 27 -7.72 0.60 35.04
C LEU A 27 -7.59 -0.35 33.84
N ILE A 28 -7.44 -1.65 34.09
CA ILE A 28 -7.40 -2.66 33.01
C ILE A 28 -8.76 -2.72 32.29
N ILE A 29 -9.87 -2.76 33.03
CA ILE A 29 -11.22 -2.80 32.45
C ILE A 29 -11.50 -1.52 31.67
N ALA A 30 -11.19 -0.35 32.24
CA ALA A 30 -11.35 0.93 31.58
C ALA A 30 -10.49 1.05 30.31
N GLY A 31 -9.23 0.58 30.36
CA GLY A 31 -8.34 0.57 29.20
C GLY A 31 -8.82 -0.37 28.09
N ALA A 32 -9.32 -1.55 28.45
CA ALA A 32 -9.92 -2.48 27.51
C ALA A 32 -11.19 -1.88 26.88
N ALA A 33 -12.11 -1.35 27.70
CA ALA A 33 -13.33 -0.69 27.24
C ALA A 33 -12.99 0.48 26.30
N TYR A 34 -12.07 1.36 26.68
CA TYR A 34 -11.62 2.48 25.85
C TYR A 34 -11.10 2.01 24.48
N LYS A 35 -10.31 0.94 24.44
CA LYS A 35 -9.80 0.38 23.17
C LYS A 35 -10.91 -0.13 22.24
N PHE A 36 -11.97 -0.71 22.79
CA PHE A 36 -13.10 -1.24 22.00
C PHE A 36 -14.17 -0.20 21.67
N LEU A 37 -14.31 0.84 22.49
CA LEU A 37 -15.29 1.92 22.31
C LEU A 37 -14.72 3.13 21.57
N ALA A 38 -13.40 3.27 21.46
CA ALA A 38 -12.77 4.32 20.69
C ALA A 38 -13.20 4.23 19.22
N PRO A 39 -13.79 5.29 18.64
CA PRO A 39 -14.12 5.32 17.22
C PRO A 39 -12.86 5.05 16.40
N ALA A 40 -12.92 4.10 15.47
CA ALA A 40 -11.85 3.91 14.52
C ALA A 40 -11.65 5.22 13.74
N ALA A 41 -10.42 5.71 13.66
CA ALA A 41 -10.10 6.86 12.82
C ALA A 41 -10.48 6.51 11.37
N THR A 42 -11.51 7.17 10.85
CA THR A 42 -11.96 6.98 9.48
C THR A 42 -10.98 7.68 8.56
N THR A 43 -10.09 6.91 7.93
CA THR A 43 -9.26 7.44 6.85
C THR A 43 -10.14 7.60 5.61
N PRO A 44 -10.24 8.80 5.02
CA PRO A 44 -11.04 8.98 3.82
C PRO A 44 -10.50 8.10 2.68
N PRO A 45 -11.37 7.66 1.75
CA PRO A 45 -10.93 6.96 0.56
C PRO A 45 -10.04 7.88 -0.29
N THR A 46 -8.90 7.34 -0.71
CA THR A 46 -7.93 8.05 -1.56
C THR A 46 -7.87 7.37 -2.92
N THR A 47 -8.01 8.16 -3.98
CA THR A 47 -7.73 7.72 -5.33
C THR A 47 -6.22 7.63 -5.51
N VAL A 48 -5.72 6.45 -5.85
CA VAL A 48 -4.31 6.17 -6.12
C VAL A 48 -4.15 5.96 -7.61
N ARG A 49 -3.35 6.80 -8.26
CA ARG A 49 -2.95 6.62 -9.65
C ARG A 49 -1.46 6.32 -9.70
N LEU A 50 -1.07 5.23 -10.37
CA LEU A 50 0.33 4.91 -10.59
C LEU A 50 0.62 4.65 -12.07
N GLU A 51 1.86 4.87 -12.46
CA GLU A 51 2.38 4.49 -13.78
C GLU A 51 3.43 3.39 -13.58
N VAL A 52 3.29 2.29 -14.31
CA VAL A 52 4.21 1.15 -14.28
C VAL A 52 4.91 1.06 -15.63
N LEU A 53 6.24 1.06 -15.62
CA LEU A 53 7.08 0.75 -16.78
C LEU A 53 7.41 -0.74 -16.78
N ILE A 54 7.01 -1.42 -17.85
CA ILE A 54 7.26 -2.84 -18.07
C ILE A 54 8.23 -2.94 -19.27
N PRO A 55 9.52 -3.20 -19.03
CA PRO A 55 10.50 -3.17 -20.09
C PRO A 55 10.50 -4.46 -20.92
N ALA A 56 10.95 -4.34 -22.17
CA ALA A 56 11.28 -5.47 -23.05
C ALA A 56 10.18 -6.56 -23.21
N VAL A 57 8.94 -6.14 -23.43
CA VAL A 57 7.77 -7.01 -23.63
C VAL A 57 7.65 -7.44 -25.10
N HIS A 58 7.29 -8.70 -25.34
CA HIS A 58 6.98 -9.19 -26.69
C HIS A 58 5.82 -8.39 -27.31
N PRO A 59 5.88 -8.02 -28.60
CA PRO A 59 4.84 -7.19 -29.23
C PRO A 59 3.41 -7.71 -29.05
N GLU A 60 3.22 -9.02 -29.19
CA GLU A 60 1.91 -9.65 -29.04
C GLU A 60 1.36 -9.50 -27.61
N THR A 61 2.19 -9.74 -26.58
CA THR A 61 1.79 -9.57 -25.19
C THR A 61 1.55 -8.10 -24.84
N ALA A 62 2.39 -7.19 -25.36
CA ALA A 62 2.19 -5.75 -25.21
C ALA A 62 0.84 -5.30 -25.80
N ALA A 63 0.45 -5.88 -26.94
CA ALA A 63 -0.82 -5.61 -27.58
C ALA A 63 -2.02 -6.22 -26.82
N MET A 64 -1.83 -7.11 -25.84
CA MET A 64 -2.93 -7.64 -25.02
C MET A 64 -3.40 -6.66 -23.94
N VAL A 65 -2.54 -5.73 -23.51
CA VAL A 65 -2.85 -4.78 -22.43
C VAL A 65 -3.75 -3.67 -22.96
N LYS A 66 -4.96 -3.54 -22.42
CA LYS A 66 -5.95 -2.55 -22.89
C LYS A 66 -6.42 -1.61 -21.78
N VAL A 67 -6.75 -0.38 -22.18
CA VAL A 67 -7.48 0.56 -21.33
C VAL A 67 -8.83 -0.06 -20.97
N GLY A 68 -9.19 0.01 -19.69
CA GLY A 68 -10.41 -0.59 -19.15
C GLY A 68 -10.20 -1.98 -18.54
N ASP A 69 -9.06 -2.63 -18.76
CA ASP A 69 -8.76 -3.93 -18.14
C ASP A 69 -8.75 -3.81 -16.63
N ARG A 70 -9.35 -4.81 -15.97
CA ARG A 70 -9.39 -4.94 -14.52
C ARG A 70 -8.27 -5.85 -14.04
N LEU A 71 -7.63 -5.45 -12.95
CA LEU A 71 -6.57 -6.26 -12.38
C LEU A 71 -7.12 -7.39 -11.51
N VAL A 72 -6.33 -8.46 -11.37
CA VAL A 72 -6.63 -9.60 -10.50
C VAL A 72 -5.55 -9.82 -9.45
N ALA A 73 -5.95 -10.32 -8.28
CA ALA A 73 -5.07 -10.80 -7.22
C ALA A 73 -5.63 -12.12 -6.67
N GLY A 74 -4.83 -13.19 -6.76
CA GLY A 74 -5.32 -14.55 -6.48
C GLY A 74 -6.46 -14.93 -7.45
N ALA A 75 -7.59 -15.37 -6.89
CA ALA A 75 -8.78 -15.76 -7.66
C ALA A 75 -9.80 -14.63 -7.86
N SER A 76 -9.49 -13.40 -7.45
CA SER A 76 -10.44 -12.28 -7.42
C SER A 76 -9.95 -11.09 -8.24
N TYR A 77 -10.89 -10.34 -8.80
CA TYR A 77 -10.58 -9.01 -9.32
C TYR A 77 -10.37 -8.02 -8.17
N VAL A 78 -9.43 -7.11 -8.36
CA VAL A 78 -9.21 -5.96 -7.48
C VAL A 78 -9.85 -4.71 -8.08
N PRO A 79 -10.26 -3.72 -7.27
CA PRO A 79 -10.85 -2.47 -7.74
C PRO A 79 -9.78 -1.52 -8.30
N VAL A 80 -9.01 -2.01 -9.27
CA VAL A 80 -7.96 -1.29 -10.00
C VAL A 80 -8.19 -1.50 -11.48
N THR A 81 -8.11 -0.43 -12.25
CA THR A 81 -8.37 -0.43 -13.69
C THR A 81 -7.25 0.26 -14.44
N ILE A 82 -6.93 -0.24 -15.63
CA ILE A 82 -6.02 0.43 -16.56
C ILE A 82 -6.72 1.67 -17.14
N LYS A 83 -6.10 2.84 -16.98
CA LYS A 83 -6.60 4.13 -17.48
C LYS A 83 -5.89 4.60 -18.75
N ASP A 84 -4.64 4.20 -18.93
CA ASP A 84 -3.84 4.54 -20.10
C ASP A 84 -2.79 3.46 -20.36
N VAL A 85 -2.45 3.26 -21.64
CA VAL A 85 -1.42 2.33 -22.10
C VAL A 85 -0.61 2.99 -23.21
N ARG A 86 0.69 3.14 -22.99
CA ARG A 86 1.64 3.64 -24.00
C ARG A 86 2.69 2.58 -24.29
N VAL A 87 2.86 2.25 -25.56
CA VAL A 87 3.80 1.22 -26.03
C VAL A 87 4.84 1.88 -26.91
N GLU A 88 6.12 1.70 -26.58
CA GLU A 88 7.25 2.26 -27.31
C GLU A 88 8.26 1.16 -27.66
N PRO A 89 9.12 1.32 -28.68
CA PRO A 89 10.28 0.45 -28.85
C PRO A 89 11.11 0.42 -27.57
N ALA A 90 11.47 -0.79 -27.11
CA ALA A 90 12.21 -0.92 -25.85
C ALA A 90 13.56 -0.22 -25.93
N LEU A 91 14.00 0.39 -24.84
CA LEU A 91 15.33 0.98 -24.79
C LEU A 91 16.36 -0.08 -24.42
N THR A 92 17.43 -0.15 -25.21
CA THR A 92 18.59 -0.99 -24.95
C THR A 92 19.85 -0.14 -24.86
N THR A 93 20.89 -0.67 -24.21
CA THR A 93 22.21 -0.04 -24.21
C THR A 93 23.14 -0.85 -25.10
N GLU A 94 23.62 -0.23 -26.16
CA GLU A 94 24.53 -0.84 -27.12
C GLU A 94 25.89 -0.14 -27.10
N THR A 95 26.89 -0.78 -27.70
CA THR A 95 28.22 -0.22 -27.88
C THR A 95 28.37 0.23 -29.33
N ASP A 96 28.65 1.52 -29.54
CA ASP A 96 28.86 2.05 -30.89
C ASP A 96 30.23 1.61 -31.48
N SER A 97 30.48 1.95 -32.75
CA SER A 97 31.74 1.65 -33.43
C SER A 97 32.98 2.28 -32.79
N ALA A 98 32.80 3.26 -31.90
CA ALA A 98 33.86 3.91 -31.13
C ALA A 98 34.02 3.32 -29.71
N GLY A 99 33.31 2.24 -29.38
CA GLY A 99 33.37 1.59 -28.07
C GLY A 99 32.56 2.30 -26.98
N ARG A 100 31.71 3.28 -27.32
CA ARG A 100 30.92 4.06 -26.35
C ARG A 100 29.56 3.42 -26.12
N ARG A 101 29.09 3.46 -24.87
CA ARG A 101 27.72 3.06 -24.52
C ARG A 101 26.73 4.11 -25.02
N VAL A 102 25.78 3.69 -25.85
CA VAL A 102 24.72 4.53 -26.40
C VAL A 102 23.35 3.92 -26.13
N VAL A 103 22.33 4.76 -25.99
CA VAL A 103 20.94 4.32 -25.92
C VAL A 103 20.46 4.03 -27.33
N ALA A 104 19.95 2.83 -27.56
CA ALA A 104 19.35 2.40 -28.81
C ALA A 104 17.91 1.92 -28.57
N ARG A 105 17.16 1.77 -29.65
CA ARG A 105 15.78 1.26 -29.63
C ARG A 105 15.77 -0.16 -30.17
N ASP A 106 15.26 -1.08 -29.37
CA ASP A 106 15.07 -2.48 -29.77
C ASP A 106 14.05 -2.56 -30.91
N PRO A 107 14.38 -3.23 -32.03
CA PRO A 107 13.48 -3.33 -33.17
C PRO A 107 12.26 -4.22 -32.87
N PHE A 108 12.39 -5.16 -31.94
CA PHE A 108 11.40 -6.19 -31.66
C PHE A 108 10.66 -5.89 -30.36
N PHE A 109 11.35 -5.87 -29.23
CA PHE A 109 10.74 -5.72 -27.92
C PHE A 109 10.16 -4.32 -27.68
N LYS A 110 9.18 -4.24 -26.78
CA LYS A 110 8.46 -3.02 -26.45
C LYS A 110 8.54 -2.68 -24.97
N ASP A 111 8.75 -1.41 -24.66
CA ASP A 111 8.52 -0.89 -23.32
C ASP A 111 7.05 -0.47 -23.22
N VAL A 112 6.36 -0.99 -22.21
CA VAL A 112 4.93 -0.74 -21.97
C VAL A 112 4.77 0.09 -20.71
N TYR A 113 4.22 1.29 -20.86
CA TYR A 113 3.81 2.16 -19.76
C TYR A 113 2.33 1.96 -19.51
N VAL A 114 1.97 1.56 -18.29
CA VAL A 114 0.58 1.31 -17.89
C VAL A 114 0.21 2.25 -16.77
N THR A 115 -0.79 3.10 -16.99
CA THR A 115 -1.38 3.91 -15.92
C THR A 115 -2.53 3.13 -15.29
N LEU A 116 -2.42 2.89 -13.99
CA LEU A 116 -3.40 2.19 -13.16
C LEU A 116 -4.07 3.17 -12.20
N GLU A 117 -5.34 2.96 -11.93
CA GLU A 117 -6.09 3.72 -10.95
C GLU A 117 -6.96 2.81 -10.09
N GLY A 118 -6.94 3.04 -8.79
CA GLY A 118 -7.83 2.41 -7.83
C GLY A 118 -8.12 3.33 -6.65
N VAL A 119 -9.09 2.95 -5.83
CA VAL A 119 -9.45 3.67 -4.60
C VAL A 119 -9.16 2.78 -3.40
N THR A 120 -8.44 3.32 -2.43
CA THR A 120 -8.08 2.60 -1.19
C THR A 120 -8.00 3.55 -0.01
N THR A 121 -8.12 3.04 1.20
CA THR A 121 -7.82 3.79 2.42
C THR A 121 -6.36 3.59 2.80
N ILE A 122 -5.71 4.64 3.31
CA ILE A 122 -4.27 4.62 3.64
C ILE A 122 -4.11 4.90 5.14
N PRO A 123 -4.46 3.94 6.02
CA PRO A 123 -4.44 4.15 7.49
C PRO A 123 -3.02 4.16 8.08
N THR A 124 -2.01 3.78 7.29
CA THR A 124 -0.60 3.72 7.70
C THR A 124 0.29 4.37 6.64
N ALA A 125 1.60 4.46 6.89
CA ALA A 125 2.57 4.96 5.90
C ALA A 125 2.81 4.01 4.70
N GLN A 126 1.94 3.03 4.46
CA GLN A 126 1.99 2.09 3.32
C GLN A 126 0.74 2.21 2.48
N ILE A 127 0.93 2.39 1.17
CA ILE A 127 -0.15 2.34 0.18
C ILE A 127 -0.19 0.92 -0.37
N LYS A 128 -1.36 0.29 -0.36
CA LYS A 128 -1.54 -1.06 -0.92
C LYS A 128 -2.74 -1.09 -1.86
N MET A 129 -2.60 -1.83 -2.94
CA MET A 129 -3.71 -2.22 -3.81
C MET A 129 -3.64 -3.72 -4.06
N GLY A 130 -4.68 -4.44 -3.62
CA GLY A 130 -4.60 -5.89 -3.47
C GLY A 130 -3.49 -6.28 -2.50
N ALA A 131 -2.66 -7.26 -2.89
CA ALA A 131 -1.53 -7.73 -2.09
C ALA A 131 -0.22 -6.93 -2.33
N GLN A 132 -0.22 -5.94 -3.24
CA GLN A 132 0.99 -5.25 -3.67
C GLN A 132 1.14 -3.88 -3.01
N GLU A 133 2.34 -3.57 -2.53
CA GLU A 133 2.70 -2.25 -2.00
C GLU A 133 3.00 -1.28 -3.15
N ILE A 134 2.46 -0.07 -3.07
CA ILE A 134 2.61 0.98 -4.07
C ILE A 134 3.62 2.02 -3.58
N ARG A 135 4.78 2.08 -4.24
CA ARG A 135 5.77 3.16 -4.14
C ARG A 135 6.54 3.27 -5.45
N ALA A 136 6.92 4.48 -5.84
CA ALA A 136 7.85 4.64 -6.96
C ALA A 136 9.16 3.89 -6.68
N GLY A 137 9.71 3.23 -7.69
CA GLY A 137 10.89 2.37 -7.62
C GLY A 137 10.61 0.91 -7.23
N ARG A 138 9.41 0.55 -6.75
CA ARG A 138 9.08 -0.85 -6.46
C ARG A 138 8.68 -1.63 -7.71
N GLU A 139 8.97 -2.92 -7.68
CA GLU A 139 8.38 -3.86 -8.64
C GLU A 139 6.86 -3.95 -8.45
N TYR A 140 6.16 -4.10 -9.56
CA TYR A 140 4.71 -4.25 -9.61
C TYR A 140 4.29 -5.19 -10.73
N TYR A 141 3.32 -6.04 -10.44
CA TYR A 141 2.72 -6.97 -11.40
C TYR A 141 1.41 -6.40 -11.92
N VAL A 142 1.39 -6.06 -13.21
CA VAL A 142 0.17 -5.74 -13.94
C VAL A 142 -0.43 -7.05 -14.40
N LYS A 143 -1.43 -7.53 -13.65
CA LYS A 143 -2.04 -8.85 -13.83
C LYS A 143 -3.52 -8.73 -14.19
N SER A 144 -3.89 -9.24 -15.36
CA SER A 144 -5.28 -9.45 -15.80
C SER A 144 -5.58 -10.96 -15.83
N LEU A 145 -6.72 -11.35 -16.39
CA LEU A 145 -7.07 -12.76 -16.56
C LEU A 145 -6.15 -13.48 -17.57
N THR A 146 -5.72 -12.77 -18.62
CA THR A 146 -5.03 -13.35 -19.78
C THR A 146 -3.55 -13.01 -19.87
N TYR A 147 -3.04 -12.14 -18.99
CA TYR A 147 -1.62 -11.76 -18.97
C TYR A 147 -1.16 -11.39 -17.57
N GLU A 148 0.14 -11.58 -17.33
CA GLU A 148 0.83 -11.13 -16.13
C GLU A 148 2.18 -10.54 -16.55
N LEU A 149 2.37 -9.26 -16.28
CA LEU A 149 3.56 -8.52 -16.67
C LEU A 149 4.21 -7.87 -15.45
N LYS A 150 5.52 -8.06 -15.28
CA LYS A 150 6.31 -7.47 -14.20
C LYS A 150 6.97 -6.19 -14.68
N GLY A 151 6.75 -5.09 -13.97
CA GLY A 151 7.38 -3.80 -14.23
C GLY A 151 7.81 -3.09 -12.95
N THR A 152 8.22 -1.84 -13.10
CA THR A 152 8.60 -0.95 -12.01
C THR A 152 7.65 0.25 -11.97
N ILE A 153 7.19 0.61 -10.79
CA ILE A 153 6.37 1.82 -10.59
C ILE A 153 7.27 3.04 -10.80
N VAL A 154 7.01 3.85 -11.82
CA VAL A 154 7.80 5.06 -12.11
C VAL A 154 7.18 6.33 -11.54
N LYS A 155 5.87 6.31 -11.26
CA LYS A 155 5.14 7.47 -10.73
C LYS A 155 3.97 7.03 -9.86
N VAL A 156 3.70 7.80 -8.80
CA VAL A 156 2.53 7.63 -7.93
C VAL A 156 1.92 9.01 -7.66
N ALA A 157 0.61 9.12 -7.77
CA ALA A 157 -0.18 10.30 -7.44
C ALA A 157 -1.37 9.91 -6.55
N LEU A 158 -1.67 10.75 -5.56
CA LEU A 158 -2.74 10.54 -4.58
C LEU A 158 -3.73 11.69 -4.65
N ASN A 159 -5.02 11.38 -4.62
CA ASN A 159 -6.09 12.37 -4.54
C ASN A 159 -7.16 11.95 -3.51
N PRO A 160 -7.35 12.70 -2.41
CA PRO A 160 -6.58 13.90 -2.04
C PRO A 160 -5.12 13.57 -1.70
N ALA A 161 -4.23 14.54 -1.91
CA ALA A 161 -2.84 14.41 -1.47
C ALA A 161 -2.80 14.40 0.07
N PRO A 162 -2.05 13.48 0.71
CA PRO A 162 -1.94 13.48 2.17
C PRO A 162 -1.18 14.73 2.65
N GLY A 163 -1.80 15.50 3.55
CA GLY A 163 -1.13 16.53 4.36
C GLY A 163 -0.63 17.77 3.61
N LYS A 164 -1.47 18.42 2.79
CA LYS A 164 -1.29 19.86 2.54
C LYS A 164 -1.94 20.67 3.66
#